data_AF-A0A4Y3R5A2-F1
#
_entry.id   AF-A0A4Y3R5A2-F1
#
_cell.length_a   1.000
_cell.length_b   1.000
_cell.length_c   1.000
_cell.angle_alpha   90.00
_cell.angle_beta   90.00
_cell.angle_gamma   90.00
#
_symmetry.space_group_name_H-M   'P 1'
#
loop_
_entity.id
_entity.type
_entity.pdbx_description
1 polymer ?
#
loop_
_entity_poly.entity_id
_entity_poly.type
_entity_poly.pdbx_seq_one_letter_code
_entity_poly.pdbx_strand_id
1 'polypeptide(L)' 'MCDRCHDYRRTARLLLDLAQYVKRPGADARFAHTVAYALAASLPRTTNTTRKR' A
#
# COMPACT_ATOMS: atom_id res chain seq x y z
N MET A 1 15.81 5.40 -14.06
CA MET A 1 14.43 4.97 -13.77
C MET A 1 14.42 4.42 -12.35
N CYS A 2 13.36 4.64 -11.58
CA CYS A 2 13.28 4.13 -10.22
C CYS A 2 12.69 2.71 -10.26
N ASP A 3 13.54 1.70 -10.10
CA ASP A 3 13.20 0.29 -10.34
C ASP A 3 12.03 -0.22 -9.50
N ARG A 4 11.78 0.39 -8.34
CA ARG A 4 10.68 0.03 -7.42
C ARG A 4 9.51 1.00 -7.43
N CYS A 5 9.57 2.07 -8.22
CA CYS A 5 8.51 3.07 -8.23
C CYS A 5 7.22 2.54 -8.86
N HIS A 6 7.32 1.60 -9.81
CA HIS A 6 6.14 0.94 -10.37
C HIS A 6 5.41 0.10 -9.31
N ASP A 7 6.14 -0.73 -8.57
CA ASP A 7 5.58 -1.57 -7.52
C ASP A 7 5.03 -0.75 -6.35
N TYR A 8 5.74 0.32 -5.96
CA TYR A 8 5.23 1.27 -4.97
C TYR A 8 3.90 1.88 -5.41
N ARG A 9 3.81 2.41 -6.64
CA ARG A 9 2.57 3.01 -7.17
C ARG A 9 1.44 1.99 -7.25
N ARG A 10 1.74 0.76 -7.64
CA ARG A 10 0.77 -0.35 -7.68
C ARG A 10 0.23 -0.64 -6.28
N THR A 11 1.10 -0.87 -5.30
CA THR A 11 0.69 -1.20 -3.92
C THR A 11 -0.05 -0.03 -3.26
N ALA A 12 0.38 1.21 -3.50
CA ALA A 12 -0.31 2.40 -3.02
C ALA A 12 -1.72 2.55 -3.63
N ARG A 13 -1.90 2.20 -4.90
CA ARG A 13 -3.21 2.21 -5.55
C ARG A 13 -4.14 1.15 -4.96
N LEU A 14 -3.65 -0.05 -4.70
CA LEU A 14 -4.42 -1.10 -4.04
C LEU A 14 -4.88 -0.71 -2.62
N LEU A 15 -4.03 -0.01 -1.86
CA LEU A 15 -4.41 0.55 -0.56
C LEU A 15 -5.51 1.61 -0.69
N LEU A 16 -5.45 2.46 -1.72
CA LEU A 16 -6.49 3.45 -1.98
C LEU A 16 -7.83 2.79 -2.35
N ASP A 17 -7.80 1.78 -3.21
CA ASP A 17 -9.00 1.03 -3.61
C ASP A 17 -9.63 0.33 -2.40
N LEU A 18 -8.80 -0.23 -1.50
CA LEU A 18 -9.26 -0.82 -0.24
C LEU A 18 -9.89 0.23 0.69
N ALA A 19 -9.31 1.43 0.76
CA ALA A 19 -9.88 2.55 1.53
C ALA A 19 -11.23 3.03 0.98
N GLN A 20 -11.50 2.83 -0.31
CA GLN A 20 -12.83 3.06 -0.89
C GLN A 20 -13.78 1.90 -0.61
N TYR A 21 -13.30 0.66 -0.67
CA TYR A 21 -14.08 -0.54 -0.35
C TYR A 21 -14.71 -0.45 1.05
N VAL A 22 -13.95 -0.08 2.08
CA VAL A 22 -14.44 0.01 3.46
C VAL A 22 -15.54 1.06 3.70
N LYS A 23 -15.71 2.01 2.77
CA LYS A 23 -16.77 3.01 2.84
C LYS A 23 -18.12 2.50 2.31
N ARG A 24 -18.14 1.33 1.66
CA ARG A 24 -19.37 0.76 1.10
C ARG A 24 -20.20 0.11 2.21
N PRO A 25 -21.54 0.26 2.19
CA PRO A 25 -22.41 -0.47 3.10
C PRO A 25 -22.20 -1.99 2.99
N GLY A 26 -22.08 -2.66 4.12
CA GLY A 26 -21.85 -4.12 4.17
C GLY A 26 -20.42 -4.57 3.85
N ALA A 27 -19.46 -3.64 3.75
CA ALA A 27 -18.05 -4.01 3.58
C ALA A 27 -17.54 -4.83 4.78
N ASP A 28 -16.79 -5.90 4.49
CA ASP A 28 -16.20 -6.75 5.52
C ASP A 28 -14.97 -6.04 6.13
N ALA A 29 -15.16 -5.53 7.35
CA ALA A 29 -14.12 -4.83 8.09
C ALA A 29 -12.93 -5.73 8.43
N ARG A 30 -13.16 -7.03 8.67
CA ARG A 30 -12.10 -7.98 9.04
C ARG A 30 -11.25 -8.32 7.83
N PHE A 31 -11.89 -8.58 6.69
CA PHE A 31 -11.20 -8.71 5.40
C PHE A 31 -10.34 -7.48 5.11
N ALA A 32 -10.93 -6.28 5.20
CA ALA A 32 -10.21 -5.06 4.88
C ALA A 32 -9.02 -4.83 5.81
N HIS A 33 -9.17 -5.11 7.10
CA HIS A 33 -8.08 -5.02 8.07
C HIS A 33 -6.93 -5.97 7.72
N THR A 34 -7.22 -7.25 7.45
CA THR A 34 -6.20 -8.23 7.07
C THR A 34 -5.48 -7.85 5.78
N VAL A 35 -6.21 -7.43 4.75
CA VAL A 35 -5.62 -7.05 3.46
C VAL A 35 -4.78 -5.78 3.59
N ALA A 36 -5.23 -4.80 4.39
CA ALA A 36 -4.49 -3.57 4.62
C ALA A 36 -3.11 -3.84 5.24
N TYR A 37 -3.03 -4.72 6.24
CA TYR A 37 -1.75 -5.12 6.84
C TYR A 37 -0.81 -5.79 5.83
N ALA A 38 -1.34 -6.73 5.03
CA ALA A 38 -0.55 -7.43 4.01
C ALA A 38 -0.01 -6.47 2.94
N LEU A 39 -0.84 -5.53 2.46
CA LEU A 39 -0.44 -4.53 1.47
C LEU A 39 0.58 -3.54 2.05
N ALA A 40 0.38 -3.06 3.27
CA ALA A 40 1.32 -2.17 3.94
C ALA A 40 2.70 -2.83 4.13
N ALA A 41 2.73 -4.11 4.52
CA ALA A 41 3.97 -4.87 4.64
C ALA A 41 4.67 -5.10 3.29
N SER A 42 3.90 -5.11 2.19
CA SER A 42 4.41 -5.31 0.83
C SER A 42 4.93 -4.02 0.17
N LEU A 43 4.82 -2.86 0.83
CA LEU A 43 5.37 -1.62 0.29
C LEU A 43 6.88 -1.74 0.15
N PRO A 44 7.44 -1.41 -1.04
CA PRO A 44 8.87 -1.39 -1.22
C PRO A 44 9.52 -0.48 -0.18
N ARG A 45 10.45 -1.03 0.62
CA ARG A 45 11.25 -0.21 1.53
C ARG A 45 11.98 0.82 0.68
N THR A 46 11.80 2.09 1.01
CA THR A 46 12.63 3.16 0.46
C THR A 46 14.04 2.92 1.00
N THR A 47 14.90 2.31 0.19
CA THR A 47 16.35 2.41 0.41
C THR A 47 16.70 3.85 0.11
N ASN A 48 16.56 4.70 1.13
CA ASN A 48 17.04 6.06 1.09
C ASN A 48 18.56 5.97 0.98
N THR A 49 19.08 5.96 -0.24
CA THR A 49 20.50 6.16 -0.51
C THR A 49 20.88 7.52 0.05
N THR A 50 21.53 7.51 1.21
CA THR A 50 22.57 8.44 1.62
C THR A 50 22.28 9.92 1.32
N ARG A 51 21.58 10.62 2.22
CA ARG A 51 21.80 12.05 2.39
C ARG A 51 22.84 12.23 3.49
N LYS A 52 24.13 11.97 3.17
CA LYS A 52 25.23 12.63 3.86
C LYS A 52 25.25 14.07 3.37
N ARG A 53 24.83 15.00 4.23
CA ARG A 53 25.34 16.37 4.23
C ARG A 53 25.84 16.63 5.63
#